data_AF-A0A2W5GN07-F1
#
_entry.id   AF-A0A2W5GN07-F1
#
_cell.length_a   1.000
_cell.length_b   1.000
_cell.length_c   1.000
_cell.angle_alpha   90.00
_cell.angle_beta   90.00
_cell.angle_gamma   90.00
#
_symmetry.space_group_name_H-M   'P 1'
#
loop_
_entity.id
_entity.type
_entity.pdbx_description
1 polymer ?
#
loop_
_entity_poly.entity_id
_entity_poly.type
_entity_poly.pdbx_seq_one_letter_code
_entity_poly.pdbx_strand_id
1 'polypeptide(L)'
;MSLDRLAPAIFVFLWSTGWVTAKYAVYYTGPLTFLCLRYLLAGALLWVICRLSAIQWPEKRADVFRAILSGVFLHGLYLGMIWWAIGQGVPAAIGGIIAGLQP
;
A
#
# COMPACT_ATOMS: atom_id res chain seq x y z
N MET A 1 -16.28 22.74 -1.74
CA MET A 1 -14.93 22.47 -2.26
C MET A 1 -14.87 20.98 -2.55
N SER A 2 -14.62 20.57 -3.80
CA SER A 2 -14.71 19.14 -4.12
C SER A 2 -13.54 18.36 -3.48
N LEU A 3 -13.83 17.12 -3.09
CA LEU A 3 -12.85 16.19 -2.51
C LEU A 3 -11.60 16.08 -3.39
N ASP A 4 -11.76 16.24 -4.69
CA ASP A 4 -10.71 16.18 -5.72
C ASP A 4 -9.56 17.17 -5.46
N ARG A 5 -9.84 18.35 -4.90
CA ARG A 5 -8.78 19.33 -4.58
C ARG A 5 -7.97 18.95 -3.34
N LEU A 6 -8.57 18.20 -2.41
CA LEU A 6 -7.92 17.76 -1.18
C LEU A 6 -7.32 16.35 -1.29
N ALA A 7 -7.75 15.56 -2.27
CA ALA A 7 -7.32 14.18 -2.47
C ALA A 7 -5.78 14.01 -2.50
N PRO A 8 -4.98 14.87 -3.16
CA PRO A 8 -3.52 14.75 -3.12
C PRO A 8 -2.94 14.96 -1.72
N ALA A 9 -3.44 15.96 -0.98
CA ALA A 9 -2.98 16.24 0.37
C ALA A 9 -3.34 15.11 1.34
N ILE A 10 -4.55 14.57 1.22
CA ILE A 10 -5.02 13.41 2.01
C ILE A 10 -4.18 12.18 1.66
N PHE A 11 -3.91 11.94 0.38
CA PHE A 11 -3.05 10.84 -0.07
C PHE A 11 -1.66 10.95 0.52
N VAL A 12 -1.00 12.10 0.42
CA VAL A 12 0.33 12.33 0.99
C VAL A 12 0.31 12.07 2.49
N PHE A 13 -0.67 12.62 3.22
CA PHE A 13 -0.80 12.42 4.65
C PHE A 13 -0.93 10.93 5.01
N LEU A 14 -1.89 10.22 4.40
CA LEU A 14 -2.12 8.79 4.63
C LEU A 14 -0.91 7.95 4.22
N TRP A 15 -0.28 8.27 3.10
CA TRP A 15 0.89 7.56 2.59
C TRP A 15 2.10 7.72 3.50
N SER A 16 2.38 8.94 3.95
CA SER A 16 3.52 9.25 4.83
C SER A 16 3.48 8.48 6.15
N THR A 17 2.28 8.24 6.71
CA THR A 17 2.16 7.43 7.93
C THR A 17 2.69 6.00 7.77
N GLY A 18 2.67 5.44 6.56
CA GLY A 18 3.21 4.11 6.29
C GLY A 18 4.70 3.98 6.60
N TRP A 19 5.49 5.03 6.33
CA TRP A 19 6.93 5.06 6.60
C TRP A 19 7.26 5.22 8.08
N VAL A 20 6.44 6.01 8.79
CA VAL A 20 6.53 6.13 10.25
C VAL A 20 6.25 4.76 10.87
N THR A 21 5.18 4.09 10.46
CA THR A 21 4.86 2.74 10.93
C THR A 21 5.94 1.74 10.57
N ALA A 22 6.53 1.77 9.37
CA ALA A 22 7.63 0.88 8.98
C ALA A 22 8.83 0.98 9.94
N LYS A 23 9.17 2.21 10.39
CA LYS A 23 10.23 2.44 11.38
C LYS A 23 9.93 1.76 12.72
N TYR A 24 8.69 1.75 13.17
CA TYR A 24 8.33 1.23 14.50
C TYR A 24 7.91 -0.25 14.48
N ALA A 25 7.28 -0.71 13.40
CA ALA A 25 6.74 -2.07 13.28
C ALA A 25 7.82 -3.14 13.39
N VAL A 26 9.04 -2.85 12.92
CA VAL A 26 10.20 -3.75 12.98
C VAL A 26 10.64 -4.08 14.41
N TYR A 27 10.29 -3.26 15.41
CA TYR A 27 10.60 -3.54 16.82
C TYR A 27 9.66 -4.59 17.44
N TYR A 28 8.47 -4.78 16.87
CA TYR A 28 7.42 -5.61 17.47
C TYR A 28 7.06 -6.84 16.62
N THR A 29 7.30 -6.77 15.31
CA THR A 29 6.84 -7.78 14.35
C THR A 29 7.81 -7.89 13.18
N GLY A 30 7.80 -9.03 12.49
CA GLY A 30 8.47 -9.14 11.19
C GLY A 30 7.88 -8.11 10.21
N PRO A 31 8.72 -7.37 9.44
CA PRO A 31 8.26 -6.30 8.56
C PRO A 31 7.24 -6.79 7.53
N LEU A 32 7.49 -7.96 6.94
CA LEU A 32 6.60 -8.56 5.94
C LEU A 32 5.30 -9.05 6.57
N THR A 33 5.35 -9.60 7.79
CA THR A 33 4.16 -10.03 8.53
C THR A 33 3.24 -8.84 8.79
N PHE A 34 3.81 -7.72 9.26
CA PHE A 34 3.05 -6.48 9.48
C PHE A 34 2.45 -5.96 8.17
N LEU A 35 3.24 -5.94 7.10
CA LEU A 35 2.81 -5.44 5.80
C LEU A 35 1.66 -6.30 5.22
N CYS A 36 1.75 -7.63 5.34
CA CYS A 36 0.67 -8.54 4.94
C CYS A 36 -0.62 -8.25 5.70
N LEU A 37 -0.57 -8.12 7.03
CA LEU A 37 -1.75 -7.79 7.84
C LEU A 37 -2.34 -6.44 7.43
N ARG A 38 -1.48 -5.43 7.20
CA ARG A 38 -1.90 -4.10 6.73
C ARG A 38 -2.66 -4.17 5.40
N TYR A 39 -2.14 -4.92 4.43
CA TYR A 39 -2.81 -5.08 3.14
C TYR A 39 -4.08 -5.92 3.20
N LEU A 40 -4.14 -6.94 4.08
CA LEU A 40 -5.38 -7.69 4.31
C LEU A 40 -6.48 -6.80 4.87
N LEU A 41 -6.16 -5.97 5.87
CA LEU A 41 -7.11 -5.02 6.47
C LEU A 41 -7.55 -3.96 5.46
N ALA A 42 -6.61 -3.38 4.70
CA ALA A 42 -6.93 -2.41 3.66
C ALA A 42 -7.79 -3.03 2.54
N GLY A 43 -7.46 -4.24 2.10
CA GLY A 43 -8.23 -4.99 1.10
C GLY A 43 -9.63 -5.33 1.59
N ALA A 44 -9.80 -5.75 2.84
CA ALA A 44 -11.11 -6.00 3.44
C ALA A 44 -11.95 -4.73 3.53
N LEU A 45 -11.35 -3.61 3.96
CA LEU A 45 -12.02 -2.31 4.02
C LEU A 45 -12.48 -1.85 2.62
N LEU A 46 -11.59 -1.90 1.63
CA LEU A 46 -11.92 -1.54 0.25
C LEU A 46 -12.99 -2.48 -0.33
N TRP A 47 -12.94 -3.77 -0.03
CA TRP A 47 -13.96 -4.72 -0.45
C TRP A 47 -15.33 -4.38 0.14
N VAL A 48 -15.42 -4.03 1.43
CA VAL A 48 -16.67 -3.57 2.06
C VAL A 48 -17.18 -2.29 1.39
N ILE A 49 -16.31 -1.31 1.14
CA ILE A 49 -16.69 -0.06 0.46
C ILE A 49 -17.23 -0.36 -0.95
N CYS A 50 -16.54 -1.18 -1.74
CA CYS A 50 -17.00 -1.55 -3.08
C CYS A 50 -18.37 -2.24 -3.07
N ARG A 51 -18.63 -3.09 -2.06
CA ARG A 51 -19.93 -3.75 -1.86
C ARG A 51 -21.04 -2.76 -1.54
N LEU A 52 -20.78 -1.76 -0.69
CA LEU A 52 -21.75 -0.73 -0.30
C LEU A 52 -22.01 0.28 -1.44
N SER A 53 -21.01 0.55 -2.26
CA SER A 53 -21.09 1.51 -3.37
C SER A 53 -21.69 0.93 -4.66
N ALA A 54 -22.16 -0.32 -4.66
CA ALA A 54 -22.78 -0.99 -5.81
C ALA A 54 -21.96 -0.91 -7.12
N ILE A 55 -20.63 -0.95 -7.00
CA ILE A 55 -19.72 -0.79 -8.16
C ILE A 55 -19.78 -2.06 -9.01
N GLN A 56 -19.81 -1.90 -10.34
CA GLN A 56 -19.73 -3.02 -11.27
C GLN A 56 -18.35 -3.67 -11.22
N TRP A 57 -18.34 -4.98 -11.02
CA TRP A 57 -17.11 -5.76 -11.03
C TRP A 57 -16.65 -6.02 -12.46
N PRO A 58 -15.32 -6.10 -12.69
CA PRO A 58 -14.79 -6.38 -14.03
C PRO A 58 -15.28 -7.75 -14.53
N GLU A 59 -15.96 -7.75 -15.69
CA GLU A 59 -16.51 -8.96 -16.30
C GLU A 59 -15.45 -9.80 -17.02
N LYS A 60 -14.38 -9.14 -17.51
CA LYS A 60 -13.32 -9.80 -18.28
C LYS A 60 -12.25 -10.33 -17.33
N ARG A 61 -12.00 -11.64 -17.40
CA ARG A 61 -10.91 -12.30 -16.66
C ARG A 61 -9.53 -11.68 -16.93
N ALA A 62 -9.31 -11.16 -18.14
CA ALA A 62 -8.06 -10.50 -18.51
C ALA A 62 -7.81 -9.23 -17.67
N ASP A 63 -8.85 -8.47 -17.35
CA ASP A 63 -8.72 -7.23 -16.56
C ASP A 63 -8.45 -7.55 -15.09
N VAL A 64 -9.08 -8.62 -14.56
CA VAL A 64 -8.74 -9.16 -13.23
C VAL A 64 -7.29 -9.61 -13.17
N PHE A 65 -6.81 -10.33 -14.18
CA PHE A 65 -5.42 -10.79 -14.21
C PHE A 65 -4.43 -9.61 -14.25
N ARG A 66 -4.69 -8.59 -15.06
CA ARG A 66 -3.87 -7.36 -15.11
C ARG A 66 -3.85 -6.62 -13.77
N ALA A 67 -4.99 -6.54 -13.09
CA ALA A 67 -5.09 -5.92 -11.77
C ALA A 67 -4.29 -6.71 -10.72
N ILE A 68 -4.39 -8.04 -10.72
CA ILE A 68 -3.59 -8.92 -9.85
C ILE A 68 -2.11 -8.72 -10.14
N LEU A 69 -1.70 -8.73 -11.41
CA LEU A 69 -0.31 -8.57 -11.81
C LEU A 69 0.24 -7.22 -11.33
N SER A 70 -0.50 -6.13 -11.57
CA SER A 70 -0.16 -4.80 -11.06
C SER A 70 0.00 -4.79 -9.53
N GLY A 71 -0.94 -5.41 -8.81
CA GLY A 71 -0.87 -5.52 -7.35
C GLY A 71 0.35 -6.31 -6.86
N VAL A 72 0.71 -7.40 -7.54
CA VAL A 72 1.92 -8.19 -7.22
C VAL A 72 3.17 -7.34 -7.39
N PHE A 73 3.29 -6.58 -8.49
CA PHE A 73 4.47 -5.73 -8.71
C PHE A 73 4.53 -4.56 -7.73
N LEU A 74 3.42 -3.85 -7.50
CA LEU A 74 3.39 -2.64 -6.66
C LEU A 74 3.43 -2.97 -5.16
N HIS A 75 2.56 -3.86 -4.70
CA HIS A 75 2.40 -4.13 -3.26
C HIS A 75 3.26 -5.30 -2.79
N GLY A 76 3.42 -6.33 -3.61
CA GLY A 76 4.21 -7.52 -3.29
C GLY A 76 5.71 -7.27 -3.44
N LEU A 77 6.15 -7.05 -4.67
CA LEU A 77 7.57 -6.92 -4.99
C LEU A 77 8.12 -5.57 -4.53
N TYR A 78 7.59 -4.47 -5.06
CA TYR A 78 8.14 -3.14 -4.80
C TYR A 78 8.07 -2.75 -3.32
N LEU A 79 6.87 -2.66 -2.73
CA LEU A 79 6.74 -2.29 -1.32
C LEU A 79 7.25 -3.38 -0.37
N GLY A 80 7.07 -4.66 -0.71
CA GLY A 80 7.58 -5.75 0.10
C GLY A 80 9.10 -5.77 0.20
N MET A 81 9.83 -5.57 -0.92
CA MET A 81 11.29 -5.49 -0.89
C MET A 81 11.79 -4.29 -0.09
N ILE A 82 11.14 -3.13 -0.20
CA ILE A 82 11.50 -1.94 0.59
C ILE A 82 11.30 -2.22 2.09
N TRP A 83 10.16 -2.78 2.48
CA TRP A 83 9.88 -3.12 3.88
C TRP A 83 10.82 -4.19 4.43
N TRP A 84 11.17 -5.18 3.60
CA TRP A 84 12.18 -6.17 3.97
C TRP A 84 13.53 -5.52 4.23
N ALA A 85 13.98 -4.63 3.34
CA ALA A 85 15.25 -3.90 3.51
C ALA A 85 15.26 -3.04 4.79
N ILE A 86 14.13 -2.42 5.14
CA ILE A 86 13.98 -1.70 6.42
C ILE A 86 14.18 -2.65 7.61
N GLY A 87 13.61 -3.86 7.54
CA GLY A 87 13.86 -4.89 8.55
C GLY A 87 15.30 -5.40 8.61
N GLN A 88 16.09 -5.24 7.54
CA GLN A 88 17.53 -5.53 7.52
C GLN A 88 18.38 -4.35 8.02
N GLY A 89 17.77 -3.28 8.53
CA GLY A 89 18.47 -2.14 9.12
C GLY A 89 18.57 -0.90 8.23
N VAL A 90 17.97 -0.91 7.03
CA VAL A 90 17.89 0.30 6.19
C VAL A 90 16.97 1.33 6.86
N PRO A 91 17.40 2.60 7.01
CA PRO A 91 16.53 3.64 7.52
C PRO A 91 15.25 3.81 6.68
N ALA A 92 14.08 3.77 7.35
CA ALA A 92 12.78 3.90 6.69
C ALA A 92 12.64 5.19 5.85
N ALA A 93 13.32 6.28 6.24
CA ALA A 93 13.34 7.53 5.48
C ALA A 93 13.96 7.37 4.08
N ILE A 94 15.02 6.56 3.96
CA ILE A 94 15.65 6.27 2.65
C ILE A 94 14.69 5.47 1.79
N GLY A 95 14.00 4.47 2.36
CA GLY A 95 12.95 3.71 1.68
C GLY A 95 11.83 4.63 1.14
N GLY A 96 11.43 5.63 1.92
CA GLY A 96 10.44 6.63 1.50
C GLY A 96 10.91 7.53 0.36
N ILE A 97 12.17 7.96 0.35
CA ILE A 97 12.76 8.76 -0.74
C ILE A 97 12.83 7.95 -2.03
N ILE A 98 13.35 6.72 -1.95
CA ILE A 98 13.38 5.80 -3.11
C ILE A 98 11.96 5.59 -3.62
N ALA A 99 11.00 5.44 -2.70
CA ALA A 99 9.63 5.25 -3.11
C ALA A 99 9.02 6.47 -3.81
N GLY A 100 9.39 7.67 -3.37
CA GLY A 100 8.96 8.93 -3.97
C GLY A 100 9.57 9.23 -5.35
N LEU A 101 10.53 8.43 -5.82
CA LEU A 101 11.03 8.50 -7.20
C LEU A 101 10.10 7.79 -8.20
N GLN A 102 9.17 6.96 -7.72
CA GLN A 102 8.17 6.36 -8.59
C GLN A 102 7.29 7.48 -9.18
N PRO A 103 7.18 7.58 -10.52
CA PRO A 103 6.37 8.60 -11.18
C PRO A 103 4.87 8.44 -10.89
#